data_AF-A0A317H6Y3-F1
#
_entry.id   AF-A0A317H6Y3-F1
#
_cell.length_a   1.000
_cell.length_b   1.000
_cell.length_c   1.000
_cell.angle_alpha   90.00
_cell.angle_beta   90.00
_cell.angle_gamma   90.00
#
_symmetry.space_group_name_H-M   'P 1'
#
loop_
_entity.id
_entity.type
_entity.pdbx_description
1 polymer ?
#
loop_
_entity_poly.entity_id
_entity_poly.type
_entity_poly.pdbx_seq_one_letter_code
_entity_poly.pdbx_strand_id
1 'polypeptide(L)'
;MLVFAARGVIERFSAKAGSGGAWLLAAALFSLFVVYMAGTGAASLLRLAAMAGFLFVPMTLLSLSQDAAPGSWQDLLTLAIIWVAVKFGPSHWVWPYPEGRLAYIFTVIVAVDLAIAGFLLLRRTKNVGYSIGWGSSWFFYVFGSLAVFASIAIPLGIRIHFIAYAPRVSEWKMYLPLSLGILFFTAWPEELLFRGLLQNLLARAIGNDAAGWIVASVLFGFSHITNLHFPNWRYVLLASIAGLFYGWTWRKTGSIFASAIVHGSVDALWHFLFRTV
;
A
#
# COMPACT_ATOMS: atom_id res chain seq x y z
N MET A 1 2.06 5.54 11.05
CA MET A 1 1.78 5.89 9.65
C MET A 1 1.67 7.41 9.40
N LEU A 2 0.63 8.10 9.90
CA LEU A 2 0.32 9.49 9.51
C LEU A 2 1.36 10.54 9.94
N VAL A 3 1.92 10.39 11.14
CA VAL A 3 2.92 11.34 11.68
C VAL A 3 4.14 11.44 10.76
N PHE A 4 4.59 10.32 10.22
CA PHE A 4 5.71 10.27 9.27
C PHE A 4 5.38 10.89 7.91
N ALA A 5 4.11 11.12 7.59
CA ALA A 5 3.71 11.74 6.33
C ALA A 5 3.75 13.28 6.40
N ALA A 6 3.94 13.87 7.58
CA ALA A 6 4.18 15.30 7.69
C ALA A 6 5.57 15.66 7.13
N ARG A 7 5.63 16.75 6.34
CA ARG A 7 6.86 17.17 5.65
C ARG A 7 8.03 17.33 6.62
N GLY A 8 9.15 16.71 6.30
CA GLY A 8 10.39 16.83 7.08
C GLY A 8 10.46 15.94 8.32
N VAL A 9 9.38 15.21 8.70
CA VAL A 9 9.38 14.39 9.92
C VAL A 9 10.30 13.18 9.77
N ILE A 10 10.23 12.46 8.64
CA ILE A 10 11.11 11.31 8.38
C ILE A 10 12.58 11.74 8.40
N GLU A 11 12.90 12.85 7.74
CA GLU A 11 14.26 13.37 7.63
C GLU A 11 14.79 13.79 9.01
N ARG A 12 13.99 14.54 9.79
CA ARG A 12 14.36 14.94 11.15
C ARG A 12 14.52 13.74 12.07
N PHE A 13 13.64 12.75 11.97
CA PHE A 13 13.70 11.54 12.78
C PHE A 13 14.93 10.70 12.42
N SER A 14 15.18 10.48 11.12
CA SER A 14 16.36 9.72 10.65
C SER A 14 17.68 10.43 10.99
N ALA A 15 17.71 11.77 10.97
CA ALA A 15 18.88 12.57 11.36
C ALA A 15 19.18 12.46 12.87
N LYS A 16 18.15 12.40 13.72
CA LYS A 16 18.33 12.31 15.18
C LYS A 16 18.55 10.88 15.69
N ALA A 17 17.78 9.92 15.19
CA ALA A 17 17.73 8.56 15.73
C ALA A 17 18.59 7.56 14.94
N GLY A 18 19.17 7.97 13.80
CA GLY A 18 19.94 7.08 12.93
C GLY A 18 19.15 5.86 12.50
N SER A 19 19.86 4.74 12.28
CA SER A 19 19.24 3.43 12.01
C SER A 19 18.53 2.84 13.23
N GLY A 20 18.90 3.24 14.45
CA GLY A 20 18.25 2.81 15.69
C GLY A 20 16.78 3.22 15.79
N GLY A 21 16.42 4.37 15.19
CA GLY A 21 15.02 4.82 15.12
C GLY A 21 14.09 3.83 14.42
N ALA A 22 14.58 3.09 13.43
CA ALA A 22 13.79 2.09 12.73
C ALA A 22 13.48 0.88 13.62
N TRP A 23 14.48 0.41 14.37
CA TRP A 23 14.33 -0.69 15.33
C TRP A 23 13.45 -0.29 16.52
N LEU A 24 13.53 0.96 16.98
CA LEU A 24 12.63 1.48 18.00
C LEU A 24 11.17 1.47 17.53
N LEU A 25 10.91 1.83 16.27
CA LEU A 25 9.55 1.75 15.70
C LEU A 25 9.06 0.29 15.65
N ALA A 26 9.89 -0.64 15.16
CA ALA A 26 9.54 -2.07 15.15
C ALA A 26 9.28 -2.62 16.57
N ALA A 27 10.12 -2.27 17.54
CA ALA A 27 9.94 -2.65 18.94
C ALA A 27 8.67 -2.04 19.54
N ALA A 28 8.36 -0.77 19.23
CA ALA A 28 7.13 -0.12 19.68
C ALA A 28 5.88 -0.82 19.11
N LEU A 29 5.88 -1.17 17.81
CA LEU A 29 4.79 -1.94 17.20
C LEU A 29 4.61 -3.31 17.88
N PHE A 30 5.71 -4.01 18.16
CA PHE A 30 5.66 -5.29 18.87
C PHE A 30 5.12 -5.14 20.29
N SER A 31 5.57 -4.14 21.04
CA SER A 31 5.07 -3.84 22.39
C SER A 31 3.57 -3.49 22.37
N LEU A 32 3.11 -2.71 21.40
CA LEU A 32 1.68 -2.42 21.22
C LEU A 32 0.89 -3.69 20.93
N PHE A 33 1.44 -4.60 20.13
CA PHE A 33 0.83 -5.90 19.88
C PHE A 33 0.74 -6.74 21.18
N VAL A 34 1.80 -6.78 21.98
CA VAL A 34 1.78 -7.48 23.29
C VAL A 34 0.70 -6.90 24.20
N VAL A 35 0.60 -5.56 24.29
CA VAL A 35 -0.45 -4.88 25.07
C VAL A 35 -1.83 -5.22 24.56
N TYR A 36 -2.06 -5.22 23.24
CA TYR A 36 -3.31 -5.66 22.63
C TYR A 36 -3.64 -7.11 23.05
N MET A 37 -2.69 -8.03 22.90
CA MET A 37 -2.88 -9.44 23.22
C MET A 37 -3.21 -9.68 24.71
N ALA A 38 -2.54 -8.95 25.60
CA ALA A 38 -2.82 -9.01 27.03
C ALA A 38 -4.19 -8.40 27.37
N GLY A 39 -4.50 -7.22 26.80
CA GLY A 39 -5.73 -6.50 27.05
C GLY A 39 -6.99 -7.21 26.52
N THR A 40 -6.87 -7.99 25.45
CA THR A 40 -7.99 -8.76 24.89
C THR A 40 -8.06 -10.20 25.41
N GLY A 41 -7.19 -10.59 26.36
CA GLY A 41 -7.12 -11.96 26.88
C GLY A 41 -6.75 -13.01 25.83
N ALA A 42 -6.14 -12.61 24.72
CA ALA A 42 -5.90 -13.46 23.57
C ALA A 42 -4.46 -14.01 23.50
N ALA A 43 -3.64 -13.70 24.51
CA ALA A 43 -2.20 -13.97 24.55
C ALA A 43 -1.87 -15.41 24.15
N SER A 44 -0.98 -15.54 23.16
CA SER A 44 -0.52 -16.82 22.63
C SER A 44 0.92 -16.68 22.18
N LEU A 45 1.77 -17.60 22.60
CA LEU A 45 3.18 -17.62 22.20
C LEU A 45 3.33 -17.67 20.68
N LEU A 46 2.48 -18.43 19.99
CA LEU A 46 2.52 -18.56 18.53
C LEU A 46 2.16 -17.24 17.82
N ARG A 47 1.17 -16.49 18.33
CA ARG A 47 0.82 -15.17 17.79
C ARG A 47 1.94 -14.14 18.02
N LEU A 48 2.52 -14.16 19.21
CA LEU A 48 3.67 -13.31 19.54
C LEU A 48 4.87 -13.63 18.66
N ALA A 49 5.20 -14.91 18.47
CA ALA A 49 6.28 -15.35 17.58
C ALA A 49 6.01 -14.97 16.12
N ALA A 50 4.77 -15.12 15.64
CA ALA A 50 4.39 -14.73 14.29
C ALA A 50 4.55 -13.21 14.07
N MET A 51 4.10 -12.38 15.00
CA MET A 51 4.27 -10.92 14.91
C MET A 51 5.74 -10.51 15.02
N ALA A 52 6.50 -11.12 15.94
CA ALA A 52 7.94 -10.87 16.06
C ALA A 52 8.68 -11.25 14.77
N GLY A 53 8.35 -12.41 14.18
CA GLY A 53 8.90 -12.84 12.90
C GLY A 53 8.55 -11.85 11.78
N PHE A 54 7.29 -11.43 11.69
CA PHE A 54 6.83 -10.47 10.69
C PHE A 54 7.55 -9.11 10.79
N LEU A 55 7.82 -8.63 12.00
CA LEU A 55 8.48 -7.33 12.21
C LEU A 55 10.01 -7.43 12.09
N PHE A 56 10.64 -8.38 12.77
CA PHE A 56 12.09 -8.36 12.95
C PHE A 56 12.85 -9.12 11.86
N VAL A 57 12.25 -10.09 11.16
CA VAL A 57 12.93 -10.77 10.04
C VAL A 57 13.17 -9.81 8.88
N PRO A 58 12.17 -9.04 8.38
CA PRO A 58 12.41 -8.06 7.32
C PRO A 58 13.39 -6.95 7.74
N MET A 59 13.28 -6.49 8.99
CA MET A 59 14.21 -5.48 9.53
C MET A 59 15.65 -5.98 9.56
N THR A 60 15.87 -7.23 9.97
CA THR A 60 17.19 -7.86 9.95
C THR A 60 17.72 -7.97 8.52
N LEU A 61 16.90 -8.46 7.59
CA LEU A 61 17.26 -8.61 6.17
C LEU A 61 17.69 -7.27 5.54
N LEU A 62 16.95 -6.18 5.83
CA LEU A 62 17.30 -4.85 5.36
C LEU A 62 18.54 -4.27 6.07
N SER A 63 18.75 -4.59 7.35
CA SER A 63 19.94 -4.12 8.07
C SER A 63 21.24 -4.72 7.52
N LEU A 64 21.18 -5.98 7.06
CA LEU A 64 22.30 -6.69 6.45
C LEU A 64 22.63 -6.20 5.03
N SER A 65 21.77 -5.37 4.45
CA SER A 65 21.90 -4.88 3.07
C SER A 65 21.99 -3.35 2.99
N GLN A 66 22.36 -2.67 4.08
CA GLN A 66 22.45 -1.20 4.11
C GLN A 66 23.37 -0.60 3.03
N ASP A 67 24.45 -1.28 2.66
CA ASP A 67 25.39 -0.80 1.63
C ASP A 67 25.07 -1.33 0.23
N ALA A 68 24.08 -2.21 0.08
CA ALA A 68 23.70 -2.74 -1.23
C ALA A 68 23.11 -1.64 -2.13
N ALA A 69 23.09 -1.89 -3.45
CA ALA A 69 22.35 -1.02 -4.36
C ALA A 69 20.83 -1.09 -4.06
N PRO A 70 20.07 0.01 -4.22
CA PRO A 70 18.61 -0.04 -4.10
C PRO A 70 18.00 -0.97 -5.15
N GLY A 71 17.04 -1.79 -4.74
CA GLY A 71 16.46 -2.82 -5.60
C GLY A 71 17.22 -4.15 -5.53
N SER A 72 18.00 -4.33 -4.46
CA SER A 72 18.63 -5.60 -4.11
C SER A 72 17.57 -6.68 -3.88
N TRP A 73 17.97 -7.96 -3.95
CA TRP A 73 17.05 -9.06 -3.68
C TRP A 73 16.48 -9.01 -2.26
N GLN A 74 17.21 -8.44 -1.29
CA GLN A 74 16.73 -8.21 0.08
C GLN A 74 15.58 -7.20 0.13
N ASP A 75 15.66 -6.13 -0.67
CA ASP A 75 14.60 -5.13 -0.80
C ASP A 75 13.34 -5.78 -1.38
N LEU A 76 13.49 -6.54 -2.48
CA LEU A 76 12.38 -7.21 -3.16
C LEU A 76 11.76 -8.33 -2.31
N LEU A 77 12.58 -9.11 -1.60
CA LEU A 77 12.11 -10.15 -0.69
C LEU A 77 11.38 -9.55 0.50
N THR A 78 11.88 -8.46 1.08
CA THR A 78 11.18 -7.74 2.16
C THR A 78 9.82 -7.23 1.69
N LEU A 79 9.75 -6.64 0.49
CA LEU A 79 8.46 -6.23 -0.09
C LEU A 79 7.51 -7.41 -0.29
N ALA A 80 8.02 -8.54 -0.80
CA ALA A 80 7.22 -9.74 -0.98
C ALA A 80 6.69 -10.28 0.36
N ILE A 81 7.50 -10.29 1.41
CA ILE A 81 7.07 -10.71 2.76
C ILE A 81 5.93 -9.81 3.27
N ILE A 82 6.10 -8.49 3.17
CA ILE A 82 5.08 -7.52 3.59
C ILE A 82 3.78 -7.74 2.80
N TRP A 83 3.89 -7.85 1.47
CA TRP A 83 2.74 -8.04 0.60
C TRP A 83 2.01 -9.36 0.86
N VAL A 84 2.74 -10.48 0.96
CA VAL A 84 2.16 -11.80 1.23
C VAL A 84 1.46 -11.81 2.59
N ALA A 85 2.04 -11.20 3.61
CA ALA A 85 1.42 -11.13 4.93
C ALA A 85 0.11 -10.33 4.92
N VAL A 86 0.04 -9.22 4.17
CA VAL A 86 -1.18 -8.43 4.04
C VAL A 86 -2.25 -9.17 3.23
N LYS A 87 -1.86 -9.80 2.11
CA LYS A 87 -2.81 -10.40 1.16
C LYS A 87 -3.27 -11.80 1.56
N PHE A 88 -2.37 -12.63 2.06
CA PHE A 88 -2.58 -14.06 2.32
C PHE A 88 -2.31 -14.46 3.76
N GLY A 89 -1.79 -13.54 4.59
CA GLY A 89 -1.54 -13.82 5.99
C GLY A 89 -2.82 -14.10 6.76
N PRO A 90 -2.75 -14.91 7.83
CA PRO A 90 -3.92 -15.28 8.64
C PRO A 90 -4.32 -14.15 9.59
N SER A 91 -4.72 -12.99 9.04
CA SER A 91 -4.98 -11.75 9.77
C SER A 91 -6.00 -11.93 10.90
N HIS A 92 -7.10 -12.63 10.65
CA HIS A 92 -8.13 -12.91 11.66
C HIS A 92 -7.63 -13.78 12.81
N TRP A 93 -6.64 -14.65 12.55
CA TRP A 93 -6.00 -15.42 13.61
C TRP A 93 -5.02 -14.58 14.41
N VAL A 94 -4.28 -13.66 13.76
CA VAL A 94 -3.35 -12.72 14.43
C VAL A 94 -4.11 -11.70 15.28
N TRP A 95 -5.23 -11.18 14.77
CA TRP A 95 -6.05 -10.13 15.38
C TRP A 95 -7.45 -10.66 15.72
N PRO A 96 -7.62 -11.49 16.75
CA PRO A 96 -8.88 -12.17 17.00
C PRO A 96 -9.98 -11.27 17.57
N TYR A 97 -9.65 -10.08 18.10
CA TYR A 97 -10.60 -9.21 18.79
C TYR A 97 -10.85 -7.89 18.05
N PRO A 98 -12.12 -7.41 17.99
CA PRO A 98 -13.35 -8.15 18.28
C PRO A 98 -13.72 -9.03 17.08
N GLU A 99 -13.77 -10.36 17.26
CA GLU A 99 -14.09 -11.36 16.21
C GLU A 99 -13.32 -11.17 14.89
N GLY A 100 -12.14 -10.56 14.94
CA GLY A 100 -11.35 -10.20 13.75
C GLY A 100 -11.94 -9.14 12.84
N ARG A 101 -12.96 -8.37 13.27
CA ARG A 101 -13.56 -7.30 12.44
C ARG A 101 -12.56 -6.22 12.01
N LEU A 102 -11.57 -5.95 12.85
CA LEU A 102 -10.51 -4.96 12.59
C LEU A 102 -9.20 -5.58 12.08
N ALA A 103 -9.19 -6.90 11.84
CA ALA A 103 -7.97 -7.65 11.54
C ALA A 103 -7.22 -7.10 10.31
N TYR A 104 -7.94 -6.82 9.23
CA TYR A 104 -7.35 -6.24 8.02
C TYR A 104 -6.73 -4.86 8.31
N ILE A 105 -7.48 -3.98 8.99
CA ILE A 105 -7.02 -2.62 9.31
C ILE A 105 -5.75 -2.65 10.16
N PHE A 106 -5.70 -3.49 11.20
CA PHE A 106 -4.51 -3.62 12.04
C PHE A 106 -3.32 -4.21 11.28
N THR A 107 -3.54 -5.24 10.46
CA THR A 107 -2.49 -5.78 9.58
C THR A 107 -1.93 -4.70 8.65
N VAL A 108 -2.79 -3.89 8.02
CA VAL A 108 -2.35 -2.81 7.12
C VAL A 108 -1.56 -1.73 7.86
N ILE A 109 -2.02 -1.28 9.03
CA ILE A 109 -1.30 -0.27 9.83
C ILE A 109 0.10 -0.78 10.20
N VAL A 110 0.19 -2.00 10.71
CA VAL A 110 1.48 -2.61 11.09
C VAL A 110 2.38 -2.79 9.87
N ALA A 111 1.84 -3.26 8.74
CA ALA A 111 2.59 -3.44 7.51
C ALA A 111 3.14 -2.12 6.93
N VAL A 112 2.34 -1.05 6.97
CA VAL A 112 2.76 0.29 6.54
C VAL A 112 3.85 0.84 7.47
N ASP A 113 3.68 0.71 8.78
CA ASP A 113 4.70 1.19 9.73
C ASP A 113 5.99 0.35 9.67
N LEU A 114 5.90 -0.95 9.39
CA LEU A 114 7.04 -1.79 9.07
C LEU A 114 7.73 -1.34 7.78
N ALA A 115 6.98 -1.01 6.73
CA ALA A 115 7.55 -0.48 5.48
C ALA A 115 8.24 0.88 5.71
N ILE A 116 7.68 1.75 6.56
CA ILE A 116 8.32 3.02 6.94
C ILE A 116 9.60 2.76 7.74
N ALA A 117 9.56 1.88 8.75
CA ALA A 117 10.73 1.50 9.53
C ALA A 117 11.84 0.94 8.62
N GLY A 118 11.51 -0.06 7.82
CA GLY A 118 12.45 -0.75 6.95
C GLY A 118 12.97 0.13 5.83
N PHE A 119 12.10 0.70 5.00
CA PHE A 119 12.53 1.37 3.78
C PHE A 119 12.86 2.84 3.94
N LEU A 120 12.15 3.58 4.79
CA LEU A 120 12.32 5.04 4.89
C LEU A 120 13.34 5.40 5.97
N LEU A 121 13.34 4.67 7.10
CA LEU A 121 14.24 4.97 8.21
C LEU A 121 15.55 4.19 8.15
N LEU A 122 15.50 2.86 7.95
CA LEU A 122 16.67 1.99 7.92
C LEU A 122 17.37 2.03 6.56
N ARG A 123 16.66 1.65 5.48
CA ARG A 123 17.20 1.62 4.12
C ARG A 123 17.38 2.99 3.49
N ARG A 124 16.66 4.01 4.00
CA ARG A 124 16.67 5.40 3.49
C ARG A 124 16.42 5.49 1.99
N THR A 125 15.45 4.71 1.53
CA THR A 125 15.04 4.64 0.13
C THR A 125 14.64 6.03 -0.35
N LYS A 126 15.37 6.55 -1.34
CA LYS A 126 15.12 7.89 -1.88
C LYS A 126 13.85 7.92 -2.72
N ASN A 127 13.27 9.11 -2.89
CA ASN A 127 12.18 9.39 -3.82
C ASN A 127 10.93 8.52 -3.64
N VAL A 128 10.65 8.00 -2.45
CA VAL A 128 9.41 7.25 -2.18
C VAL A 128 8.19 8.17 -2.34
N GLY A 129 8.30 9.44 -1.96
CA GLY A 129 7.20 10.39 -2.06
C GLY A 129 6.17 10.27 -0.93
N TYR A 130 6.57 9.69 0.21
CA TYR A 130 5.74 9.51 1.40
C TYR A 130 5.55 10.85 2.14
N SER A 131 4.60 11.66 1.66
CA SER A 131 4.16 12.86 2.38
C SER A 131 2.72 13.22 2.02
N ILE A 132 1.97 13.73 2.99
CA ILE A 132 0.70 14.41 2.73
C ILE A 132 1.03 15.83 2.29
N GLY A 133 0.46 16.25 1.18
CA GLY A 133 0.62 17.61 0.70
C GLY A 133 -0.21 17.85 -0.54
N TRP A 134 0.03 19.02 -1.15
CA TRP A 134 -0.51 19.37 -2.45
C TRP A 134 0.59 20.10 -3.24
N GLY A 135 0.67 19.81 -4.54
CA GLY A 135 1.55 20.51 -5.47
C GLY A 135 0.74 21.32 -6.47
N SER A 136 1.32 22.38 -7.01
CA SER A 136 0.64 23.29 -7.96
C SER A 136 0.13 22.59 -9.22
N SER A 137 0.84 21.58 -9.70
CA SER A 137 0.48 20.81 -10.90
C SER A 137 -0.36 19.56 -10.63
N TRP A 138 -0.62 19.22 -9.35
CA TRP A 138 -1.27 17.96 -9.01
C TRP A 138 -2.65 17.82 -9.61
N PHE A 139 -3.41 18.92 -9.64
CA PHE A 139 -4.76 18.92 -10.22
C PHE A 139 -4.77 18.33 -11.63
N PHE A 140 -3.85 18.77 -12.50
CA PHE A 140 -3.78 18.28 -13.88
C PHE A 140 -3.43 16.80 -13.97
N TYR A 141 -2.50 16.33 -13.16
CA TYR A 141 -2.09 14.91 -13.19
C TYR A 141 -3.11 13.99 -12.53
N VAL A 142 -3.68 14.39 -11.39
CA VAL A 142 -4.71 13.61 -10.69
C VAL A 142 -5.98 13.53 -11.54
N PHE A 143 -6.50 14.68 -11.97
CA PHE A 143 -7.72 14.72 -12.79
C PHE A 143 -7.48 14.11 -14.17
N GLY A 144 -6.36 14.42 -14.81
CA GLY A 144 -6.01 13.87 -16.13
C GLY A 144 -5.88 12.35 -16.10
N SER A 145 -5.16 11.79 -15.13
CA SER A 145 -5.05 10.34 -14.96
C SER A 145 -6.41 9.70 -14.69
N LEU A 146 -7.22 10.29 -13.81
CA LEU A 146 -8.55 9.77 -13.51
C LEU A 146 -9.48 9.79 -14.74
N ALA A 147 -9.51 10.90 -15.47
CA ALA A 147 -10.38 11.08 -16.64
C ALA A 147 -9.99 10.15 -17.80
N VAL A 148 -8.70 10.05 -18.11
CA VAL A 148 -8.22 9.14 -19.16
C VAL A 148 -8.42 7.68 -18.76
N PHE A 149 -8.11 7.32 -17.51
CA PHE A 149 -8.37 5.98 -17.00
C PHE A 149 -9.86 5.63 -17.09
N ALA A 150 -10.76 6.49 -16.59
CA ALA A 150 -12.20 6.25 -16.62
C ALA A 150 -12.72 6.06 -18.05
N SER A 151 -12.21 6.86 -19.00
CA SER A 151 -12.57 6.76 -20.44
C SER A 151 -12.18 5.43 -21.07
N ILE A 152 -11.19 4.73 -20.52
CA ILE A 152 -10.76 3.40 -20.97
C ILE A 152 -11.46 2.29 -20.16
N ALA A 153 -11.40 2.39 -18.84
CA ALA A 153 -11.82 1.33 -17.92
C ALA A 153 -13.33 1.15 -17.87
N ILE A 154 -14.13 2.21 -18.02
CA ILE A 154 -15.60 2.09 -18.00
C ILE A 154 -16.10 1.33 -19.23
N PRO A 155 -15.78 1.73 -20.48
CA PRO A 155 -16.21 0.97 -21.66
C PRO A 155 -15.65 -0.45 -21.67
N LEU A 156 -14.36 -0.61 -21.34
CA LEU A 156 -13.73 -1.92 -21.29
C LEU A 156 -14.37 -2.83 -20.24
N GLY A 157 -14.58 -2.31 -19.03
CA GLY A 157 -15.18 -3.03 -17.91
C GLY A 157 -16.61 -3.49 -18.18
N ILE A 158 -17.41 -2.68 -18.88
CA ILE A 158 -18.76 -3.09 -19.33
C ILE A 158 -18.64 -4.18 -20.40
N ARG A 159 -17.75 -4.01 -21.38
CA ARG A 159 -17.58 -4.95 -22.51
C ARG A 159 -17.09 -6.33 -22.06
N ILE A 160 -16.23 -6.40 -21.05
CA ILE A 160 -15.75 -7.68 -20.51
C ILE A 160 -16.65 -8.23 -19.39
N HIS A 161 -17.81 -7.61 -19.16
CA HIS A 161 -18.75 -7.98 -18.08
C HIS A 161 -18.07 -8.03 -16.70
N PHE A 162 -17.27 -7.01 -16.38
CA PHE A 162 -16.70 -6.84 -15.05
C PHE A 162 -17.50 -5.85 -14.20
N ILE A 163 -18.01 -4.78 -14.82
CA ILE A 163 -18.88 -3.79 -14.16
C ILE A 163 -20.19 -3.58 -14.93
N ALA A 164 -21.24 -3.23 -14.20
CA ALA A 164 -22.47 -2.65 -14.73
C ALA A 164 -22.81 -1.38 -13.96
N TYR A 165 -23.31 -0.36 -14.66
CA TYR A 165 -23.78 0.86 -14.03
C TYR A 165 -24.99 0.55 -13.14
N ALA A 166 -24.86 0.85 -11.84
CA ALA A 166 -25.86 0.55 -10.82
C ALA A 166 -25.58 1.46 -9.60
N PRO A 167 -25.94 2.75 -9.68
CA PRO A 167 -25.59 3.72 -8.66
C PRO A 167 -26.27 3.42 -7.31
N ARG A 168 -25.46 3.40 -6.24
CA ARG A 168 -25.92 3.11 -4.86
C ARG A 168 -26.30 4.40 -4.14
N VAL A 169 -27.32 5.09 -4.64
CA VAL A 169 -27.73 6.42 -4.15
C VAL A 169 -28.07 6.40 -2.64
N SER A 170 -28.62 5.30 -2.13
CA SER A 170 -28.91 5.11 -0.70
C SER A 170 -27.67 5.18 0.19
N GLU A 171 -26.49 4.81 -0.33
CA GLU A 171 -25.22 4.76 0.41
C GLU A 171 -24.45 6.09 0.34
N TRP A 172 -24.93 7.09 -0.40
CA TRP A 172 -24.22 8.37 -0.59
C TRP A 172 -24.05 9.19 0.69
N LYS A 173 -24.89 8.97 1.72
CA LYS A 173 -24.67 9.54 3.05
C LYS A 173 -23.32 9.13 3.65
N MET A 174 -22.82 7.95 3.26
CA MET A 174 -21.54 7.40 3.68
C MET A 174 -20.42 7.70 2.68
N TYR A 175 -20.65 8.53 1.66
CA TYR A 175 -19.67 8.84 0.63
C TYR A 175 -18.34 9.31 1.20
N LEU A 176 -18.37 10.36 2.02
CA LEU A 176 -17.17 10.93 2.61
C LEU A 176 -16.44 9.93 3.53
N PRO A 177 -17.07 9.34 4.56
CA PRO A 177 -16.35 8.44 5.47
C PRO A 177 -15.82 7.18 4.77
N LEU A 178 -16.56 6.59 3.82
CA LEU A 178 -16.08 5.42 3.09
C LEU A 178 -14.96 5.78 2.12
N SER A 179 -15.05 6.91 1.42
CA SER A 179 -13.98 7.35 0.52
C SER A 179 -12.68 7.66 1.28
N LEU A 180 -12.77 8.25 2.47
CA LEU A 180 -11.61 8.43 3.35
C LEU A 180 -11.08 7.08 3.85
N GLY A 181 -11.95 6.15 4.21
CA GLY A 181 -11.57 4.79 4.59
C GLY A 181 -10.79 4.07 3.48
N ILE A 182 -11.31 4.12 2.25
CA ILE A 182 -10.65 3.60 1.04
C ILE A 182 -9.30 4.29 0.85
N LEU A 183 -9.26 5.62 0.92
CA LEU A 183 -8.03 6.38 0.71
C LEU A 183 -6.92 5.98 1.70
N PHE A 184 -7.21 5.96 3.00
CA PHE A 184 -6.20 5.76 4.04
C PHE A 184 -5.88 4.29 4.34
N PHE A 185 -6.82 3.37 4.14
CA PHE A 185 -6.64 1.95 4.51
C PHE A 185 -6.54 1.00 3.31
N THR A 186 -6.75 1.48 2.08
CA THR A 186 -6.58 0.70 0.86
C THR A 186 -5.61 1.39 -0.08
N ALA A 187 -5.99 2.53 -0.66
CA ALA A 187 -5.23 3.19 -1.71
C ALA A 187 -3.84 3.61 -1.23
N TRP A 188 -3.73 4.37 -0.14
CA TRP A 188 -2.43 4.87 0.31
C TRP A 188 -1.44 3.76 0.73
N PRO A 189 -1.84 2.75 1.54
CA PRO A 189 -0.99 1.58 1.80
C PRO A 189 -0.49 0.87 0.54
N GLU A 190 -1.38 0.65 -0.43
CA GLU A 190 -1.01 0.00 -1.69
C GLU A 190 -0.10 0.90 -2.54
N GLU A 191 -0.34 2.21 -2.60
CA GLU A 191 0.51 3.14 -3.33
C GLU A 191 1.90 3.30 -2.69
N LEU A 192 2.03 3.19 -1.36
CA LEU A 192 3.33 3.05 -0.72
C LEU A 192 4.06 1.80 -1.22
N LEU A 193 3.41 0.64 -1.11
CA LEU A 193 3.99 -0.65 -1.46
C LEU A 193 4.38 -0.73 -2.94
N PHE A 194 3.47 -0.36 -3.84
CA PHE A 194 3.66 -0.58 -5.26
C PHE A 194 4.38 0.58 -5.98
N ARG A 195 4.21 1.83 -5.56
CA ARG A 195 4.72 3.00 -6.32
C ARG A 195 5.94 3.57 -5.61
N GLY A 196 5.74 3.93 -4.35
CA GLY A 196 6.82 4.43 -3.51
C GLY A 196 7.99 3.45 -3.39
N LEU A 197 7.69 2.14 -3.32
CA LEU A 197 8.68 1.09 -3.12
C LEU A 197 8.88 0.19 -4.36
N LEU A 198 7.92 -0.66 -4.75
CA LEU A 198 8.16 -1.67 -5.80
C LEU A 198 8.57 -1.06 -7.14
N GLN A 199 7.77 -0.14 -7.69
CA GLN A 199 8.09 0.56 -8.95
C GLN A 199 9.43 1.28 -8.87
N ASN A 200 9.68 1.99 -7.76
CA ASN A 200 10.92 2.72 -7.50
C ASN A 200 12.15 1.80 -7.46
N LEU A 201 12.05 0.67 -6.77
CA LEU A 201 13.13 -0.30 -6.62
C LEU A 201 13.36 -1.09 -7.90
N LEU A 202 12.30 -1.50 -8.60
CA LEU A 202 12.42 -2.16 -9.91
C LEU A 202 13.04 -1.25 -10.96
N ALA A 203 12.66 0.04 -10.99
CA ALA A 203 13.27 1.00 -11.90
C ALA A 203 14.79 1.10 -11.69
N ARG A 204 15.24 1.08 -10.44
CA ARG A 204 16.68 1.11 -10.09
C ARG A 204 17.39 -0.20 -10.35
N ALA A 205 16.77 -1.33 -10.03
CA ALA A 205 17.32 -2.66 -10.27
C ALA A 205 17.49 -2.95 -11.76
N ILE A 206 16.51 -2.56 -12.58
CA ILE A 206 16.52 -2.75 -14.04
C ILE A 206 17.36 -1.67 -14.74
N GLY A 207 17.49 -0.48 -14.13
CA GLY A 207 18.10 0.69 -14.77
C GLY A 207 17.21 1.35 -15.82
N ASN A 208 15.89 1.11 -15.76
CA ASN A 208 14.91 1.68 -16.70
C ASN A 208 13.59 2.02 -16.00
N ASP A 209 13.30 3.32 -15.89
CA ASP A 209 12.09 3.84 -15.25
C ASP A 209 10.79 3.36 -15.90
N ALA A 210 10.75 3.22 -17.22
CA ALA A 210 9.58 2.77 -17.94
C ALA A 210 9.33 1.28 -17.69
N ALA A 211 10.39 0.45 -17.69
CA ALA A 211 10.28 -0.96 -17.39
C ALA A 211 9.82 -1.20 -15.94
N GLY A 212 10.44 -0.51 -14.97
CA GLY A 212 10.03 -0.62 -13.56
C GLY A 212 8.57 -0.20 -13.33
N TRP A 213 8.12 0.84 -14.03
CA TRP A 213 6.72 1.27 -14.02
C TRP A 213 5.77 0.21 -14.59
N ILE A 214 6.02 -0.27 -15.81
CA ILE A 214 5.16 -1.26 -16.46
C ILE A 214 5.10 -2.56 -15.64
N VAL A 215 6.25 -3.06 -15.18
CA VAL A 215 6.30 -4.29 -14.38
C VAL A 215 5.55 -4.13 -13.05
N ALA A 216 5.73 -3.01 -12.33
CA ALA A 216 5.00 -2.77 -11.10
C ALA A 216 3.49 -2.65 -11.31
N SER A 217 3.03 -2.06 -12.42
CA SER A 217 1.61 -2.01 -12.79
C SER A 217 1.05 -3.40 -13.11
N VAL A 218 1.81 -4.24 -13.81
CA VAL A 218 1.41 -5.63 -14.07
C VAL A 218 1.32 -6.43 -12.77
N LEU A 219 2.33 -6.34 -11.89
CA LEU A 219 2.33 -7.01 -10.58
C LEU A 219 1.18 -6.52 -9.68
N PHE A 220 0.83 -5.24 -9.77
CA PHE A 220 -0.36 -4.70 -9.10
C PHE A 220 -1.65 -5.33 -9.64
N GLY A 221 -1.77 -5.56 -10.96
CA GLY A 221 -2.91 -6.30 -11.49
C GLY A 221 -2.96 -7.73 -10.95
N PHE A 222 -1.83 -8.44 -10.95
CA PHE A 222 -1.74 -9.80 -10.42
C PHE A 222 -2.08 -9.89 -8.94
N SER A 223 -1.82 -8.86 -8.13
CA SER A 223 -2.20 -8.87 -6.72
C SER A 223 -3.72 -8.90 -6.49
N HIS A 224 -4.52 -8.66 -7.53
CA HIS A 224 -5.98 -8.69 -7.51
C HIS A 224 -6.57 -9.98 -8.10
N ILE A 225 -5.75 -10.94 -8.53
CA ILE A 225 -6.23 -12.18 -9.20
C ILE A 225 -7.16 -13.03 -8.33
N THR A 226 -7.05 -12.94 -7.00
CA THR A 226 -7.89 -13.67 -6.05
C THR A 226 -9.14 -12.91 -5.62
N ASN A 227 -9.33 -11.68 -6.09
CA ASN A 227 -10.49 -10.88 -5.70
C ASN A 227 -11.75 -11.40 -6.40
N LEU A 228 -12.83 -11.56 -5.62
CA LEU A 228 -14.14 -12.08 -6.02
C LEU A 228 -14.14 -13.59 -6.30
N HIS A 229 -13.38 -14.05 -7.28
CA HIS A 229 -13.20 -15.46 -7.63
C HIS A 229 -11.76 -15.69 -8.08
N PHE A 230 -11.29 -16.94 -8.11
CA PHE A 230 -9.93 -17.27 -8.55
C PHE A 230 -9.95 -18.24 -9.74
N PRO A 231 -9.23 -17.95 -10.85
CA PRO A 231 -8.54 -16.70 -11.16
C PRO A 231 -9.47 -15.63 -11.77
N ASN A 232 -9.34 -14.37 -11.34
CA ASN A 232 -10.09 -13.24 -11.92
C ASN A 232 -9.24 -12.40 -12.88
N TRP A 233 -9.06 -12.90 -14.11
CA TRP A 233 -8.27 -12.23 -15.15
C TRP A 233 -8.82 -10.87 -15.58
N ARG A 234 -10.14 -10.67 -15.48
CA ARG A 234 -10.78 -9.39 -15.79
C ARG A 234 -10.33 -8.31 -14.81
N TYR A 235 -10.24 -8.66 -13.52
CA TYR A 235 -9.69 -7.78 -12.50
C TYR A 235 -8.21 -7.52 -12.77
N VAL A 236 -7.41 -8.55 -13.03
CA VAL A 236 -5.97 -8.40 -13.33
C VAL A 236 -5.76 -7.38 -14.45
N LEU A 237 -6.49 -7.49 -15.56
CA LEU A 237 -6.38 -6.57 -16.69
C LEU A 237 -6.70 -5.12 -16.30
N LEU A 238 -7.86 -4.89 -15.67
CA LEU A 238 -8.29 -3.53 -15.30
C LEU A 238 -7.39 -2.91 -14.23
N ALA A 239 -6.99 -3.68 -13.24
CA ALA A 239 -6.07 -3.24 -12.19
C ALA A 239 -4.67 -2.96 -12.76
N SER A 240 -4.18 -3.74 -13.72
CA SER A 240 -2.91 -3.42 -14.42
C SER A 240 -2.98 -2.09 -15.15
N ILE A 241 -4.08 -1.83 -15.86
CA ILE A 241 -4.29 -0.54 -16.53
C ILE A 241 -4.34 0.59 -15.49
N ALA A 242 -5.09 0.42 -14.40
CA ALA A 242 -5.18 1.40 -13.32
C ALA A 242 -3.79 1.68 -12.72
N GLY A 243 -3.01 0.63 -12.47
CA GLY A 243 -1.65 0.70 -11.98
C GLY A 243 -0.71 1.51 -12.89
N LEU A 244 -0.96 1.57 -14.20
CA LEU A 244 -0.21 2.45 -15.11
C LEU A 244 -0.50 3.92 -14.77
N PHE A 245 -1.76 4.30 -14.62
CA PHE A 245 -2.14 5.69 -14.31
C PHE A 245 -1.72 6.13 -12.91
N TYR A 246 -1.77 5.23 -11.93
CA TYR A 246 -1.29 5.50 -10.58
C TYR A 246 0.23 5.71 -10.60
N GLY A 247 0.96 4.78 -11.21
CA GLY A 247 2.41 4.90 -11.40
C GLY A 247 2.84 6.14 -12.19
N TRP A 248 2.08 6.54 -13.22
CA TRP A 248 2.32 7.77 -13.98
C TRP A 248 2.14 9.02 -13.11
N THR A 249 1.06 9.06 -12.33
CA THR A 249 0.76 10.16 -11.41
C THR A 249 1.88 10.32 -10.38
N TRP A 250 2.35 9.22 -9.81
CA TRP A 250 3.49 9.23 -8.90
C TRP A 250 4.77 9.75 -9.59
N ARG A 251 5.09 9.30 -10.81
CA ARG A 251 6.26 9.78 -11.58
C ARG A 251 6.23 11.29 -11.84
N LYS A 252 5.05 11.85 -12.11
CA LYS A 252 4.89 13.28 -12.44
C LYS A 252 4.79 14.20 -11.23
N THR A 253 4.34 13.67 -10.10
CA THR A 253 4.12 14.47 -8.87
C THR A 253 5.18 14.24 -7.80
N GLY A 254 5.90 13.11 -7.87
CA GLY A 254 6.82 12.66 -6.83
C GLY A 254 6.13 12.28 -5.52
N SER A 255 4.81 12.05 -5.53
CA SER A 255 4.02 11.80 -4.32
C SER A 255 3.12 10.58 -4.45
N ILE A 256 3.21 9.66 -3.48
CA ILE A 256 2.26 8.55 -3.38
C ILE A 256 0.89 9.04 -2.95
N PHE A 257 0.79 10.19 -2.28
CA PHE A 257 -0.49 10.72 -1.85
C PHE A 257 -1.31 11.22 -3.06
N ALA A 258 -0.66 11.88 -4.03
CA ALA A 258 -1.30 12.20 -5.31
C ALA A 258 -1.79 10.94 -6.04
N SER A 259 -0.97 9.89 -6.09
CA SER A 259 -1.35 8.59 -6.65
C SER A 259 -2.52 7.94 -5.90
N ALA A 260 -2.50 8.01 -4.57
CA ALA A 260 -3.54 7.46 -3.70
C ALA A 260 -4.86 8.21 -3.86
N ILE A 261 -4.85 9.50 -4.17
CA ILE A 261 -6.07 10.24 -4.51
C ILE A 261 -6.67 9.70 -5.80
N VAL A 262 -5.87 9.45 -6.85
CA VAL A 262 -6.37 8.86 -8.10
C VAL A 262 -6.94 7.46 -7.83
N HIS A 263 -6.18 6.62 -7.14
CA HIS A 263 -6.58 5.25 -6.78
C HIS A 263 -7.85 5.23 -5.93
N GLY A 264 -7.87 5.96 -4.81
CA GLY A 264 -9.05 6.04 -3.96
C GLY A 264 -10.27 6.64 -4.66
N SER A 265 -10.07 7.55 -5.62
CA SER A 265 -11.18 8.06 -6.45
C SER A 265 -11.73 7.00 -7.39
N VAL A 266 -10.87 6.19 -8.01
CA VAL A 266 -11.30 5.05 -8.84
C VAL A 266 -12.14 4.07 -8.02
N ASP A 267 -11.65 3.69 -6.85
CA ASP A 267 -12.33 2.74 -5.96
C ASP A 267 -13.66 3.29 -5.43
N ALA A 268 -13.70 4.58 -5.04
CA ALA A 268 -14.92 5.24 -4.62
C ALA A 268 -15.95 5.31 -5.77
N LEU A 269 -15.52 5.73 -6.97
CA LEU A 269 -16.40 5.78 -8.14
C LEU A 269 -16.93 4.38 -8.49
N TRP A 270 -16.08 3.36 -8.45
CA TRP A 270 -16.51 1.98 -8.66
C TRP A 270 -17.55 1.56 -7.61
N HIS A 271 -17.27 1.77 -6.33
CA HIS A 271 -18.15 1.38 -5.22
C HIS A 271 -19.53 2.05 -5.29
N PHE A 272 -19.58 3.36 -5.59
CA PHE A 272 -20.82 4.14 -5.53
C PHE A 272 -21.62 4.16 -6.83
N LEU A 273 -21.00 3.96 -8.00
CA LEU A 273 -21.68 4.10 -9.29
C LEU A 273 -21.90 2.77 -10.02
N PHE A 274 -21.15 1.74 -9.67
CA PHE A 274 -21.16 0.47 -10.39
C PHE A 274 -21.30 -0.72 -9.45
N ARG A 275 -21.76 -1.83 -10.01
CA ARG A 275 -21.70 -3.14 -9.37
C ARG A 275 -20.82 -4.07 -10.20
N THR A 276 -20.13 -4.98 -9.53
CA THR A 276 -19.44 -6.08 -10.20
C THR A 276 -20.46 -7.08 -10.74
N VAL A 277 -20.22 -7.63 -11.94
CA VAL A 277 -21.05 -8.64 -12.61
C VAL A 277 -20.39 -10.00 -12.57
#